data_AF-A0A9N9T5Y7-F1
#
_entry.id   AF-A0A9N9T5Y7-F1
#
_cell.length_a   1.000
_cell.length_b   1.000
_cell.length_c   1.000
_cell.angle_alpha   90.00
_cell.angle_beta   90.00
_cell.angle_gamma   90.00
#
_symmetry.space_group_name_H-M   'P 1'
#
loop_
_entity.id
_entity.type
_entity.pdbx_description
1 polymer ?
#
loop_
_entity_poly.entity_id
_entity_poly.type
_entity_poly.pdbx_seq_one_letter_code
_entity_poly.pdbx_strand_id
1 'polypeptide(L)'
;MNSCTSVKTYPGADINSDQVPVVGNFKVRMKKVTSKSMKKYDFIKLKDPNVRLKVSGNLNTRVLTCKNAKTIEESLTIIQETVREIKEQHLKKDTEKRKSWMTDEILELMDQRKKTKKISKNIREYIQSTGYKH
;
A
#
# COMPACT_ATOMS: atom_id res chain seq x y z
N MET A 1 17.66 20.47 9.06
CA MET A 1 17.74 20.93 10.46
C MET A 1 16.36 21.20 11.01
N ASN A 2 16.05 20.48 12.09
CA ASN A 2 14.96 20.79 13.00
C ASN A 2 15.56 21.65 14.11
N SER A 3 14.86 22.68 14.58
CA SER A 3 15.38 23.57 15.61
C SER A 3 14.25 24.06 16.52
N CYS A 4 14.54 24.16 17.81
CA CYS A 4 13.71 24.92 18.74
C CYS A 4 14.14 26.38 18.64
N THR A 5 13.19 27.28 18.35
CA THR A 5 13.48 28.70 18.10
C THR A 5 13.15 29.60 19.28
N SER A 6 12.20 29.20 20.15
CA SER A 6 11.88 29.91 21.38
C SER A 6 11.04 29.01 22.28
N VAL A 7 11.22 29.10 23.61
CA VAL A 7 10.33 28.48 24.61
C VAL A 7 10.11 29.52 25.70
N LYS A 8 8.85 29.80 26.04
CA LYS A 8 8.47 30.75 27.07
C LYS A 8 7.39 30.16 27.96
N THR A 9 7.52 30.37 29.26
CA THR A 9 6.49 30.07 30.26
C THR A 9 5.63 31.31 30.44
N TYR A 10 4.31 31.14 30.56
CA TYR A 10 3.38 32.24 30.84
C TYR A 10 2.73 32.03 32.22
N PRO A 11 3.44 32.35 33.31
CA PRO A 11 2.85 32.34 34.65
C PRO A 11 1.78 33.43 34.75
N GLY A 12 0.55 33.05 35.09
CA GLY A 12 -0.60 33.96 35.19
C GLY A 12 -1.56 33.97 34.00
N ALA A 13 -1.45 33.02 33.06
CA ALA A 13 -2.49 32.80 32.06
C ALA A 13 -3.73 32.17 32.76
N ASP A 14 -4.85 32.87 32.65
CA ASP A 14 -6.07 32.73 33.45
C ASP A 14 -6.78 31.38 33.28
N ILE A 15 -6.42 30.38 34.10
CA ILE A 15 -7.15 29.12 34.27
C ILE A 15 -6.85 28.61 35.68
N ASN A 16 -7.87 28.19 36.44
CA ASN A 16 -7.78 27.59 37.78
C ASN A 16 -7.05 26.22 37.79
N SER A 17 -5.80 26.18 37.35
CA SER A 17 -4.97 24.99 37.20
C SER A 17 -3.57 25.30 37.72
N ASP A 18 -3.04 24.45 38.61
CA ASP A 18 -1.71 24.59 39.24
C ASP A 18 -0.53 24.39 38.25
N GLN A 19 -0.77 24.49 36.95
CA GLN A 19 0.22 24.24 35.89
C GLN A 19 0.43 25.49 35.06
N VAL A 20 1.69 25.92 34.93
CA VAL A 20 2.10 27.06 34.10
C VAL A 20 2.20 26.61 32.64
N PRO A 21 1.44 27.20 31.71
CA PRO A 21 1.53 26.85 30.30
C PRO A 21 2.88 27.27 29.71
N VAL A 22 3.45 26.38 28.91
CA VAL A 22 4.71 26.59 28.17
C VAL A 22 4.39 26.67 26.68
N VAL A 23 4.79 27.76 26.04
CA VAL A 23 4.64 27.97 24.61
C VAL A 23 6.02 27.92 23.96
N GLY A 24 6.21 26.95 23.07
CA GLY A 24 7.44 26.78 22.30
C GLY A 24 7.21 26.90 20.80
N ASN A 25 8.08 27.63 20.12
CA ASN A 25 8.13 27.72 18.67
C ASN A 25 9.18 26.74 18.14
N PHE A 26 8.71 25.70 17.46
CA PHE A 26 9.56 24.65 16.89
C PHE A 26 9.51 24.70 15.37
N LYS A 27 10.69 24.70 14.74
CA LYS A 27 10.85 24.51 13.29
C LYS A 27 11.20 23.07 13.02
N VAL A 28 10.22 22.26 12.64
CA VAL A 28 10.42 20.82 12.35
C VAL A 28 10.12 20.56 10.88
N ARG A 29 11.04 19.90 10.19
CA ARG A 29 10.78 19.33 8.85
C ARG A 29 10.33 17.89 9.02
N MET A 30 9.04 17.65 8.81
CA MET A 30 8.46 16.31 8.84
C MET A 30 8.46 15.69 7.44
N LYS A 31 8.64 14.38 7.38
CA LYS A 31 8.46 13.61 6.15
C LYS A 31 6.96 13.55 5.85
N LYS A 32 6.57 13.93 4.62
CA LYS A 32 5.18 13.79 4.18
C LYS A 32 4.80 12.31 4.18
N VAL A 33 3.79 11.95 4.98
CA VAL A 33 3.18 10.62 4.90
C VAL A 33 2.45 10.55 3.56
N THR A 34 2.98 9.74 2.65
CA THR A 34 2.32 9.45 1.39
C THR A 34 1.52 8.17 1.58
N SER A 35 0.19 8.26 1.44
CA SER A 35 -0.65 7.07 1.42
C SER A 35 -0.20 6.17 0.28
N LYS A 36 -0.09 4.86 0.52
CA LYS A 36 0.16 3.90 -0.55
C LYS A 36 -0.97 4.04 -1.57
N SER A 37 -0.65 4.31 -2.84
CA SER A 37 -1.66 4.29 -3.90
C SER A 37 -2.29 2.91 -3.92
N MET A 38 -3.60 2.83 -3.70
CA MET A 38 -4.34 1.59 -3.93
C MET A 38 -4.18 1.20 -5.41
N LYS A 39 -3.99 -0.09 -5.66
CA LYS A 39 -4.00 -0.62 -7.03
C LYS A 39 -5.37 -0.33 -7.62
N LYS A 40 -5.40 0.35 -8.76
CA LYS A 40 -6.64 0.62 -9.50
C LYS A 40 -6.95 -0.60 -10.37
N TYR A 41 -8.10 -1.22 -10.12
CA TYR A 41 -8.62 -2.33 -10.92
C TYR A 41 -9.65 -1.80 -11.91
N ASP A 42 -9.69 -2.39 -13.09
CA ASP A 42 -10.63 -2.02 -14.13
C ASP A 42 -11.86 -2.94 -14.11
N PHE A 43 -12.92 -2.48 -13.45
CA PHE A 43 -14.18 -3.20 -13.35
C PHE A 43 -14.99 -3.15 -14.66
N ILE A 44 -14.62 -2.30 -15.62
CA ILE A 44 -15.27 -2.25 -16.93
C ILE A 44 -15.03 -3.58 -17.67
N LYS A 45 -13.89 -4.24 -17.42
CA LYS A 45 -13.59 -5.58 -17.96
C LYS A 45 -14.62 -6.65 -17.55
N LEU A 46 -15.33 -6.48 -16.43
CA LEU A 46 -16.39 -7.42 -16.01
C LEU A 46 -17.69 -7.27 -16.83
N LYS A 47 -17.82 -6.21 -17.62
CA LYS A 47 -18.95 -6.07 -18.56
C LYS A 47 -18.79 -7.00 -19.76
N ASP A 48 -17.56 -7.41 -20.08
CA ASP A 48 -17.33 -8.42 -21.11
C ASP A 48 -17.84 -9.79 -20.62
N PRO A 49 -18.80 -10.41 -21.31
CA PRO A 49 -19.37 -11.69 -20.92
C PRO A 49 -18.31 -12.81 -20.82
N ASN A 50 -17.25 -12.78 -21.62
CA ASN A 50 -16.19 -13.78 -21.59
C ASN A 50 -15.36 -13.68 -20.31
N VAL A 51 -15.00 -12.45 -19.91
CA VAL A 51 -14.26 -12.20 -18.67
C VAL A 51 -15.14 -12.51 -17.46
N ARG A 52 -16.43 -12.17 -17.52
CA ARG A 52 -17.39 -12.47 -16.46
C ARG A 52 -17.52 -13.97 -16.23
N LEU A 53 -17.68 -14.76 -17.29
CA LEU A 53 -17.79 -16.22 -17.17
C LEU A 53 -16.51 -16.85 -16.59
N LYS A 54 -15.33 -16.40 -17.02
CA LYS A 54 -14.05 -16.86 -16.48
C LYS A 54 -13.90 -16.54 -15.00
N VAL A 55 -14.24 -15.31 -14.59
CA VAL A 55 -14.18 -14.86 -13.19
C VAL A 55 -15.17 -15.62 -12.32
N SER A 56 -16.44 -15.73 -12.73
CA SER A 56 -17.48 -16.43 -11.99
C SER A 56 -17.19 -17.93 -11.88
N GLY A 57 -16.71 -18.56 -12.95
CA GLY A 57 -16.29 -19.96 -12.93
C GLY A 57 -15.14 -20.19 -11.95
N ASN A 58 -14.06 -19.41 -12.05
CA ASN A 58 -12.89 -19.55 -11.18
C ASN A 58 -13.24 -19.27 -9.70
N LEU A 59 -14.09 -18.27 -9.44
CA LEU A 59 -14.58 -17.99 -8.09
C LEU A 59 -15.40 -19.16 -7.53
N ASN A 60 -16.36 -19.68 -8.30
CA ASN A 60 -17.21 -20.79 -7.85
C ASN A 60 -16.38 -22.04 -7.55
N THR A 61 -15.44 -22.41 -8.42
CA THR A 61 -14.59 -23.59 -8.21
C THR A 61 -13.80 -23.47 -6.91
N ARG A 62 -13.19 -22.31 -6.65
CA ARG A 62 -12.36 -22.09 -5.46
C ARG A 62 -13.19 -21.97 -4.17
N VAL A 63 -14.38 -21.37 -4.24
CA VAL A 63 -15.31 -21.31 -3.10
C VAL A 63 -15.85 -22.70 -2.76
N LEU A 64 -16.07 -23.57 -3.75
CA LEU A 64 -16.42 -24.97 -3.49
C LEU A 64 -15.29 -25.73 -2.78
N THR A 65 -14.03 -25.45 -3.13
CA THR A 65 -12.87 -25.99 -2.40
C THR A 65 -12.81 -25.49 -0.94
N CYS A 66 -13.23 -24.25 -0.67
CA CYS A 66 -13.31 -23.70 0.69
C CYS A 66 -14.29 -24.43 1.61
N LYS A 67 -15.30 -25.16 1.09
CA LYS A 67 -16.26 -25.91 1.92
C LYS A 67 -15.59 -27.02 2.75
N ASN A 68 -14.37 -27.41 2.39
CA ASN A 68 -13.59 -28.41 3.12
C ASN A 68 -12.69 -27.79 4.22
N ALA A 69 -12.73 -26.47 4.44
CA ALA A 69 -11.95 -25.81 5.49
C ALA A 69 -12.51 -26.17 6.88
N LYS A 70 -11.62 -26.36 7.86
CA LYS A 70 -12.00 -26.77 9.22
C LYS A 70 -12.55 -25.62 10.04
N THR A 71 -12.13 -24.40 9.74
CA THR A 71 -12.47 -23.20 10.52
C THR A 71 -13.02 -22.08 9.64
N ILE A 72 -13.92 -21.28 10.20
CA ILE A 72 -14.54 -20.13 9.51
C ILE A 72 -13.48 -19.10 9.11
N GLU A 73 -12.49 -18.80 9.96
CA GLU A 73 -11.43 -17.82 9.61
C GLU A 73 -10.57 -18.30 8.43
N GLU A 74 -10.27 -19.59 8.36
CA GLU A 74 -9.52 -20.18 7.23
C GLU A 74 -10.32 -20.03 5.94
N SER A 75 -11.62 -20.36 5.98
CA SER A 75 -12.49 -20.20 4.81
C SER A 75 -12.56 -18.75 4.31
N LEU A 76 -12.66 -17.79 5.23
CA LEU A 76 -12.67 -16.36 4.90
C LEU A 76 -11.35 -15.92 4.29
N THR A 77 -10.23 -16.40 4.84
CA THR A 77 -8.89 -16.08 4.32
C THR A 77 -8.75 -16.58 2.89
N ILE A 78 -9.12 -17.83 2.61
CA ILE A 78 -9.04 -18.42 1.26
C ILE A 78 -9.92 -17.66 0.27
N ILE A 79 -11.13 -17.24 0.67
CA ILE A 79 -12.01 -16.42 -0.17
C ILE A 79 -11.37 -15.07 -0.47
N GLN A 80 -10.81 -14.39 0.53
CA GLN A 80 -10.14 -13.10 0.36
C GLN A 80 -8.95 -13.20 -0.59
N GLU A 81 -8.13 -14.24 -0.45
CA GLU A 81 -6.99 -14.49 -1.32
C GLU A 81 -7.42 -14.82 -2.74
N THR A 82 -8.46 -15.64 -2.90
CA THR A 82 -9.06 -15.95 -4.20
C THR A 82 -9.54 -14.69 -4.91
N VAL A 83 -10.29 -13.83 -4.21
CA VAL A 83 -10.76 -12.56 -4.77
C VAL A 83 -9.59 -11.66 -5.15
N ARG A 84 -8.53 -11.62 -4.32
CA ARG A 84 -7.31 -10.86 -4.62
C ARG A 84 -6.61 -11.37 -5.87
N GLU A 85 -6.47 -12.67 -6.04
CA GLU A 85 -5.83 -13.29 -7.20
C GLU A 85 -6.63 -13.05 -8.49
N ILE A 86 -7.95 -13.24 -8.45
CA ILE A 86 -8.82 -12.99 -9.60
C ILE A 86 -8.74 -11.52 -10.02
N LYS A 87 -8.71 -10.60 -9.06
CA LYS A 87 -8.51 -9.17 -9.33
C LYS A 87 -7.15 -8.90 -10.00
N GLU A 88 -6.09 -9.56 -9.55
CA GLU A 88 -4.74 -9.39 -10.10
C GLU A 88 -4.59 -9.97 -11.52
N GLN A 89 -5.26 -11.11 -11.81
CA GLN A 89 -5.18 -11.80 -13.09
C GLN A 89 -6.09 -11.20 -14.17
N HIS A 90 -7.35 -10.90 -13.83
CA HIS A 90 -8.37 -10.54 -14.82
C HIS A 90 -8.73 -9.05 -14.82
N LEU A 91 -8.52 -8.34 -13.70
CA LEU A 91 -8.95 -6.94 -13.53
C LEU A 91 -7.80 -5.96 -13.44
N LYS A 92 -6.57 -6.39 -13.74
CA LYS A 92 -5.42 -5.48 -13.86
C LYS A 92 -5.67 -4.53 -15.02
N LYS A 93 -5.48 -3.23 -14.77
CA LYS A 93 -5.50 -2.22 -15.82
C LYS A 93 -4.37 -2.50 -16.80
N ASP A 94 -4.67 -2.51 -18.10
CA ASP A 94 -3.66 -2.71 -19.13
C ASP A 94 -2.66 -1.55 -19.12
N THR A 95 -1.39 -1.88 -19.24
CA THR A 95 -0.35 -0.89 -19.46
C THR A 95 -0.43 -0.42 -20.90
N GLU A 96 -1.12 0.69 -21.11
CA GLU A 96 -1.16 1.37 -22.41
C GLU A 96 0.26 1.77 -22.82
N LYS A 97 0.67 1.33 -24.02
CA LYS A 97 1.88 1.82 -24.70
C LYS A 97 1.65 3.28 -25.07
N ARG A 98 2.11 4.19 -24.20
CA ARG A 98 1.91 5.63 -24.40
C ARG A 98 2.69 6.22 -25.57
N LYS A 99 3.66 5.47 -26.12
CA LYS A 99 4.58 5.91 -27.17
C LYS A 99 4.92 4.76 -28.12
N SER A 100 5.15 5.06 -29.40
CA SER A 100 5.42 4.07 -30.45
C SER A 100 6.69 3.24 -30.22
N TRP A 101 7.70 3.82 -29.57
CA TRP A 101 8.95 3.12 -29.23
C TRP A 101 8.82 2.18 -28.02
N MET A 102 7.69 2.18 -27.33
CA MET A 102 7.48 1.38 -26.12
C MET A 102 7.09 -0.05 -26.51
N THR A 103 8.10 -0.92 -26.62
CA THR A 103 7.91 -2.35 -26.85
C THR A 103 7.47 -3.07 -25.57
N ASP A 104 6.94 -4.28 -25.71
CA ASP A 104 6.52 -5.11 -24.56
C ASP A 104 7.72 -5.48 -23.67
N GLU A 105 8.88 -5.71 -24.28
CA GLU A 105 10.15 -5.94 -23.57
C GLU A 105 10.53 -4.76 -22.68
N ILE A 106 10.40 -3.53 -23.17
CA ILE A 106 10.70 -2.33 -22.36
C ILE A 106 9.72 -2.21 -21.19
N LEU A 107 8.43 -2.52 -21.40
CA LEU A 107 7.44 -2.52 -20.33
C LEU A 107 7.75 -3.57 -19.25
N GLU A 108 8.20 -4.76 -19.67
CA GLU A 108 8.61 -5.82 -18.77
C GLU A 108 9.84 -5.42 -17.95
N LEU A 109 10.88 -4.87 -18.61
CA LEU A 109 12.07 -4.35 -17.95
C LEU A 109 11.73 -3.23 -16.94
N MET A 110 10.76 -2.36 -17.26
CA MET A 110 10.26 -1.35 -16.33
C MET A 110 9.57 -1.97 -15.11
N ASP A 111 8.75 -3.01 -15.30
CA ASP A 111 8.09 -3.71 -14.20
C ASP A 111 9.09 -4.50 -13.33
N GLN A 112 10.08 -5.14 -13.93
CA GLN A 112 11.21 -5.74 -13.23
C GLN A 112 11.94 -4.70 -12.38
N ARG A 113 12.28 -3.53 -12.95
CA ARG A 113 12.91 -2.43 -12.19
C ARG A 113 12.06 -1.98 -11.00
N LYS A 114 10.73 -1.87 -11.14
CA LYS A 114 9.84 -1.49 -10.03
C LYS A 114 9.88 -2.54 -8.91
N LYS A 115 9.88 -3.84 -9.25
CA LYS A 115 9.98 -4.94 -8.28
C LYS A 115 11.31 -4.89 -7.54
N THR A 116 12.43 -4.77 -8.26
CA THR A 116 13.78 -4.72 -7.68
C THR A 116 13.98 -3.50 -6.79
N LYS A 117 13.47 -2.32 -7.19
CA LYS A 117 13.55 -1.09 -6.36
C LYS A 117 12.76 -1.22 -5.05
N LYS A 118 11.67 -1.99 -5.05
CA LYS A 118 10.90 -2.26 -3.83
C LYS A 118 11.68 -3.18 -2.88
N ILE A 119 12.32 -4.22 -3.42
CA ILE A 119 13.16 -5.15 -2.65
C ILE A 119 14.35 -4.42 -2.03
N SER A 120 15.09 -3.62 -2.81
CA SER A 120 16.25 -2.88 -2.29
C SER A 120 15.87 -1.85 -1.22
N LYS A 121 14.69 -1.23 -1.34
CA LYS A 121 14.15 -0.33 -0.31
C LYS A 121 13.81 -1.08 0.98
N ASN A 122 13.15 -2.24 0.88
CA ASN A 122 12.85 -3.08 2.05
C ASN A 122 14.12 -3.57 2.75
N ILE A 123 15.16 -3.96 2.00
CA ILE A 123 16.45 -4.38 2.55
C ILE A 123 17.14 -3.20 3.25
N ARG A 124 17.12 -2.01 2.66
CA ARG A 124 17.68 -0.79 3.28
C ARG A 124 16.94 -0.40 4.56
N GLU A 125 15.61 -0.50 4.58
CA GLU A 125 14.81 -0.25 5.78
C GLU A 125 15.09 -1.30 6.87
N TYR A 126 15.28 -2.57 6.49
CA TYR A 126 15.67 -3.65 7.39
C TYR A 126 17.04 -3.42 8.04
N ILE A 127 18.07 -3.12 7.24
CA ILE A 127 19.44 -2.83 7.72
C ILE A 127 19.46 -1.60 8.65
N GLN A 128 18.64 -0.59 8.35
CA GLN A 128 18.50 0.59 9.22
C GLN A 128 17.76 0.29 10.52
N SER A 129 16.87 -0.71 10.54
CA SER A 129 16.13 -1.14 11.74
C SER A 129 16.92 -2.09 12.64
N THR A 130 17.84 -2.88 12.08
CA THR A 130 18.65 -3.86 12.82
C THR A 130 19.96 -3.30 13.38
N GLY A 131 20.22 -2.00 13.24
CA GLY A 131 21.29 -1.31 13.97
C GLY A 131 22.73 -1.77 13.66
N TYR A 132 22.96 -2.54 12.60
CA TYR A 132 24.31 -2.90 12.17
C TYR A 132 24.97 -1.70 11.48
N LYS A 133 25.67 -0.89 12.28
CA LYS A 133 26.71 0.02 11.81
C LYS A 133 28.04 -0.74 11.83
N HIS A 134 28.69 -0.85 10.68
CA HIS A 134 30.15 -1.00 10.64
C HIS A 134 30.82 0.29 11.13
#